data_AF-A0AAU4V4V2-F1
#
_entry.id   AF-A0AAU4V4V2-F1
#
_cell.length_a   1.000
_cell.length_b   1.000
_cell.length_c   1.000
_cell.angle_alpha   90.00
_cell.angle_beta   90.00
_cell.angle_gamma   90.00
#
_symmetry.space_group_name_H-M   'P 1'
#
loop_
_entity.id
_entity.type
_entity.pdbx_description
1 polymer ?
#
loop_
_entity_poly.entity_id
_entity_poly.type
_entity_poly.pdbx_seq_one_letter_code
_entity_poly.pdbx_strand_id
1 'polypeptide(L)'
;MLDTSPLTAVVERFADRLRAAPQSRLQRGAATAALELARELSVRAQRIETPGQEPKEVPDAGIFVVGDQVAVTGLDLAEALRAAAPDSAKAPSEVLDEAVRLVEQAEIRAMR
;
A
#
# COMPACT_ATOMS: atom_id res chain seq x y z
N MET A 1 -17.27 3.82 -12.09
CA MET A 1 -16.22 3.11 -11.32
C MET A 1 -15.07 4.09 -11.14
N LEU A 2 -14.54 4.22 -9.91
CA LEU A 2 -13.42 5.13 -9.63
C LEU A 2 -12.17 4.68 -10.41
N ASP A 3 -11.47 5.60 -11.06
CA ASP A 3 -10.17 5.30 -11.66
C ASP A 3 -9.10 5.25 -10.58
N THR A 4 -8.60 4.04 -10.29
CA THR A 4 -7.56 3.81 -9.28
C THR A 4 -6.20 3.51 -9.91
N SER A 5 -6.04 3.72 -11.22
CA SER A 5 -4.76 3.60 -11.94
C SER A 5 -3.63 4.45 -11.36
N PRO A 6 -3.88 5.66 -10.79
CA PRO A 6 -2.83 6.42 -10.12
C PRO A 6 -2.21 5.67 -8.94
N LEU A 7 -3.00 4.93 -8.16
CA LEU A 7 -2.50 4.15 -7.02
C LEU A 7 -1.69 2.94 -7.49
N THR A 8 -2.21 2.18 -8.47
CA THR A 8 -1.48 1.01 -8.98
C THR A 8 -0.13 1.42 -9.57
N ALA A 9 -0.08 2.53 -10.32
CA ALA A 9 1.16 3.04 -10.90
C ALA A 9 2.23 3.41 -9.85
N VAL A 10 1.86 4.10 -8.75
CA VAL A 10 2.84 4.45 -7.71
C VAL A 10 3.29 3.23 -6.90
N VAL A 11 2.38 2.28 -6.65
CA VAL A 11 2.65 1.03 -5.93
C VAL A 11 3.60 0.14 -6.72
N GLU A 12 3.32 -0.11 -8.00
CA GLU A 12 4.15 -0.94 -8.87
C GLU A 12 5.56 -0.37 -9.00
N ARG A 13 5.67 0.94 -9.26
CA ARG A 13 6.96 1.63 -9.32
C ARG A 13 7.75 1.44 -8.02
N PHE A 14 7.12 1.67 -6.86
CA PHE A 14 7.83 1.55 -5.59
C PHE A 14 8.24 0.09 -5.30
N ALA A 15 7.35 -0.87 -5.56
CA ALA A 15 7.62 -2.29 -5.44
C ALA A 15 8.82 -2.73 -6.29
N ASP A 16 8.90 -2.29 -7.55
CA ASP A 16 10.02 -2.60 -8.43
C ASP A 16 11.34 -2.02 -7.93
N ARG A 17 11.31 -0.80 -7.37
CA ARG A 17 12.51 -0.23 -6.75
C ARG A 17 12.95 -0.98 -5.50
N LEU A 18 12.01 -1.50 -4.70
CA LEU A 18 12.32 -2.35 -3.55
C LEU A 18 12.95 -3.68 -4.00
N ARG A 19 12.40 -4.33 -5.04
CA ARG A 19 12.96 -5.58 -5.60
C ARG A 19 14.36 -5.39 -6.18
N ALA A 20 14.63 -4.21 -6.76
CA ALA A 20 15.94 -3.86 -7.30
C ALA A 20 16.93 -3.30 -6.25
N ALA A 21 16.48 -3.04 -5.01
CA ALA A 21 17.33 -2.41 -4.00
C ALA A 21 18.43 -3.34 -3.48
N PRO A 22 19.65 -2.85 -3.22
CA PRO A 22 20.67 -3.63 -2.55
C PRO A 22 20.22 -4.06 -1.14
N GLN A 23 20.60 -5.26 -0.71
CA GLN A 23 20.29 -5.76 0.64
C GLN A 23 20.67 -4.77 1.75
N SER A 24 21.82 -4.10 1.64
CA SER A 24 22.26 -3.13 2.64
C SER A 24 21.30 -1.93 2.75
N ARG A 25 20.62 -1.55 1.67
CA ARG A 25 19.58 -0.51 1.68
C ARG A 25 18.32 -1.00 2.39
N LEU A 26 17.87 -2.21 2.06
CA LEU A 26 16.72 -2.87 2.69
C LEU A 26 16.91 -2.98 4.21
N GLN A 27 18.09 -3.42 4.64
CA GLN A 27 18.45 -3.57 6.06
C GLN A 27 18.62 -2.23 6.81
N ARG A 28 18.93 -1.13 6.11
CA ARG A 28 19.01 0.22 6.71
C ARG A 28 17.64 0.88 6.92
N GLY A 29 16.55 0.15 6.78
CA GLY A 29 15.20 0.59 7.12
C GLY A 29 14.25 0.74 5.94
N ALA A 30 14.70 0.54 4.69
CA ALA A 30 13.81 0.58 3.54
C ALA A 30 12.77 -0.56 3.59
N ALA A 31 13.16 -1.75 4.07
CA ALA A 31 12.23 -2.86 4.25
C ALA A 31 11.20 -2.60 5.35
N THR A 32 11.62 -2.04 6.48
CA THR A 32 10.72 -1.66 7.59
C THR A 32 9.69 -0.64 7.13
N ALA A 33 10.12 0.44 6.47
CA ALA A 33 9.20 1.47 5.95
C ALA A 33 8.23 0.91 4.89
N ALA A 34 8.68 -0.03 4.06
CA ALA A 34 7.83 -0.69 3.08
C ALA A 34 6.79 -1.62 3.73
N LEU A 35 7.18 -2.39 4.77
CA LEU A 35 6.25 -3.24 5.50
C LEU A 35 5.21 -2.42 6.27
N GLU A 36 5.60 -1.31 6.89
CA GLU A 36 4.67 -0.37 7.53
C GLU A 36 3.65 0.18 6.53
N LEU A 37 4.10 0.57 5.32
CA LEU A 37 3.20 0.98 4.25
C LEU A 37 2.24 -0.16 3.86
N ALA A 38 2.76 -1.37 3.61
CA ALA A 38 1.94 -2.51 3.20
C ALA A 38 0.83 -2.83 4.23
N ARG A 39 1.16 -2.74 5.52
CA ARG A 39 0.18 -2.91 6.61
C ARG A 39 -0.88 -1.82 6.58
N GLU A 40 -0.50 -0.56 6.42
CA GLU A 40 -1.45 0.55 6.34
C GLU A 40 -2.38 0.42 5.11
N LEU A 41 -1.85 0.05 3.94
CA LEU A 41 -2.64 -0.19 2.73
C LEU A 41 -3.64 -1.34 2.94
N SER A 42 -3.19 -2.45 3.54
CA SER A 42 -4.05 -3.60 3.84
C SER A 42 -5.16 -3.26 4.83
N VAL A 43 -4.86 -2.49 5.89
CA VAL A 43 -5.87 -2.02 6.85
C VAL A 43 -6.94 -1.18 6.16
N ARG A 44 -6.55 -0.30 5.23
CA ARG A 44 -7.50 0.51 4.45
C ARG A 44 -8.39 -0.36 3.56
N ALA A 45 -7.81 -1.33 2.85
CA ALA A 45 -8.56 -2.25 2.00
C ALA A 45 -9.60 -3.02 2.82
N GLN A 46 -9.17 -3.66 3.91
CA GLN A 46 -10.03 -4.47 4.78
C GLN A 46 -11.16 -3.66 5.43
N ARG A 47 -10.93 -2.39 5.76
CA ARG A 47 -11.98 -1.50 6.31
C ARG A 47 -13.06 -1.18 5.28
N ILE A 48 -12.72 -1.13 4.00
CA ILE A 48 -13.68 -0.93 2.91
C ILE A 48 -14.44 -2.23 2.65
N GLU A 49 -13.75 -3.36 2.57
CA GLU A 49 -14.33 -4.66 2.20
C GLU A 49 -15.15 -5.28 3.33
N THR A 50 -14.70 -5.13 4.57
CA THR A 50 -15.30 -5.74 5.77
C THR A 50 -15.48 -4.72 6.91
N PRO A 51 -16.39 -3.73 6.75
CA PRO A 51 -16.59 -2.70 7.77
C PRO A 51 -16.91 -3.30 9.14
N GLY A 52 -16.23 -2.83 10.18
CA GLY A 52 -16.44 -3.25 11.57
C GLY A 52 -15.75 -4.54 11.99
N GLN A 53 -15.04 -5.23 11.09
CA GLN A 53 -14.16 -6.33 11.47
C GLN A 53 -12.77 -5.83 11.83
N GLU A 54 -12.14 -6.49 12.80
CA GLU A 54 -10.74 -6.21 13.16
C GLU A 54 -9.83 -6.60 11.98
N PRO A 55 -9.03 -5.65 11.43
CA PRO A 55 -8.15 -5.95 10.31
C PRO A 55 -7.09 -7.00 10.69
N LYS A 56 -6.85 -7.94 9.77
CA LYS A 56 -5.74 -8.89 9.87
C LYS A 56 -4.43 -8.22 9.51
N GLU A 57 -3.40 -8.51 10.30
CA GLU A 57 -2.07 -7.93 10.10
C GLU A 57 -1.32 -8.62 8.95
N VAL A 58 -0.65 -7.81 8.12
CA VAL A 58 0.31 -8.32 7.12
C VAL A 58 1.58 -8.77 7.86
N PRO A 59 1.97 -10.05 7.77
CA PRO A 59 3.11 -10.56 8.53
C PRO A 59 4.43 -9.97 8.04
N ASP A 60 5.44 -9.90 8.91
CA ASP A 60 6.81 -9.73 8.44
C ASP A 60 7.28 -11.05 7.81
N ALA A 61 7.39 -11.06 6.48
CA ALA A 61 7.81 -12.22 5.71
C ALA A 61 9.27 -12.13 5.22
N GLY A 62 10.01 -11.11 5.69
CA GLY A 62 11.42 -10.90 5.39
C GLY A 62 11.71 -9.76 4.40
N ILE A 63 12.93 -9.25 4.46
CA ILE A 63 13.33 -8.01 3.77
C ILE A 63 13.24 -8.04 2.24
N PHE A 64 13.25 -9.22 1.62
CA PHE A 64 13.24 -9.37 0.16
C PHE A 64 11.83 -9.45 -0.44
N VAL A 65 10.82 -9.74 0.38
CA VAL A 65 9.43 -9.87 -0.08
C VAL A 65 8.60 -8.61 0.13
N VAL A 66 9.15 -7.60 0.83
CA VAL A 66 8.44 -6.34 1.12
C VAL A 66 7.96 -5.61 -0.14
N GLY A 67 8.67 -5.75 -1.27
CA GLY A 67 8.19 -5.22 -2.56
C GLY A 67 6.90 -5.91 -3.03
N ASP A 68 6.79 -7.23 -2.86
CA ASP A 68 5.60 -7.99 -3.18
C ASP A 68 4.45 -7.69 -2.22
N GLN A 69 4.74 -7.50 -0.93
CA GLN A 69 3.75 -7.12 0.07
C GLN A 69 3.14 -5.75 -0.23
N VAL A 70 3.97 -4.76 -0.61
CA VAL A 70 3.48 -3.45 -1.05
C VAL A 70 2.63 -3.57 -2.32
N ALA A 71 3.06 -4.37 -3.29
CA ALA A 71 2.30 -4.58 -4.54
C ALA A 71 0.92 -5.19 -4.28
N VAL A 72 0.85 -6.29 -3.53
CA VAL A 72 -0.40 -7.00 -3.23
C VAL A 72 -1.36 -6.09 -2.46
N THR A 73 -0.92 -5.51 -1.35
CA THR A 73 -1.78 -4.70 -0.49
C THR A 73 -2.24 -3.40 -1.16
N GLY A 74 -1.43 -2.83 -2.05
CA GLY A 74 -1.82 -1.69 -2.87
C GLY A 74 -2.86 -2.04 -3.93
N LEU A 75 -2.74 -3.22 -4.56
CA LEU A 75 -3.73 -3.72 -5.51
C LEU A 75 -5.05 -4.07 -4.81
N ASP A 76 -5.00 -4.70 -3.63
CA ASP A 76 -6.18 -4.99 -2.81
C ASP A 76 -6.95 -3.69 -2.49
N LEU A 77 -6.23 -2.63 -2.08
CA LEU A 77 -6.85 -1.33 -1.83
C LEU A 77 -7.43 -0.71 -3.11
N ALA A 78 -6.74 -0.83 -4.25
CA ALA A 78 -7.23 -0.33 -5.53
C ALA A 78 -8.53 -1.03 -5.97
N GLU A 79 -8.66 -2.33 -5.74
CA GLU A 79 -9.88 -3.09 -5.99
C GLU A 79 -11.01 -2.73 -5.02
N ALA A 80 -10.70 -2.67 -3.72
CA ALA A 80 -11.67 -2.27 -2.70
C ALA A 80 -12.28 -0.90 -3.01
N LEU A 81 -11.46 0.07 -3.45
CA LEU A 81 -11.90 1.41 -3.84
C LEU A 81 -12.73 1.41 -5.14
N ARG A 82 -12.43 0.53 -6.11
CA ARG A 82 -13.25 0.37 -7.32
C ARG A 82 -14.64 -0.17 -7.01
N ALA A 83 -14.72 -1.07 -6.05
CA ALA A 83 -15.95 -1.73 -5.62
C ALA A 83 -16.77 -0.94 -4.58
N ALA A 84 -16.16 0.06 -3.92
CA ALA A 84 -16.81 0.84 -2.87
C ALA A 84 -18.04 1.61 -3.38
N ALA A 85 -19.14 1.51 -2.63
CA ALA A 85 -20.35 2.32 -2.84
C ALA A 85 -20.16 3.74 -2.27
N PRO A 86 -20.90 4.76 -2.76
CA PRO A 86 -20.76 6.15 -2.30
C PRO A 86 -21.12 6.42 -0.84
N ASP A 87 -21.75 5.48 -0.13
CA ASP A 87 -22.28 5.65 1.23
C ASP A 87 -21.21 5.57 2.35
N SER A 88 -19.92 5.64 2.02
CA SER A 88 -18.85 5.69 3.01
C SER A 88 -18.68 7.07 3.65
N ALA A 89 -18.22 7.12 4.90
CA ALA A 89 -18.00 8.37 5.66
C ALA A 89 -17.02 9.36 4.99
N LYS A 90 -16.22 8.87 4.04
CA LYS A 90 -15.31 9.65 3.20
C LYS A 90 -15.49 9.22 1.75
N ALA A 91 -15.40 10.16 0.81
CA ALA A 91 -15.50 9.85 -0.61
C ALA A 91 -14.34 8.92 -1.05
N PRO A 92 -14.60 7.85 -1.83
CA PRO A 92 -13.56 6.94 -2.31
C PRO A 92 -12.39 7.64 -3.03
N SER A 93 -12.65 8.76 -3.72
CA SER A 93 -11.61 9.57 -4.37
C SER A 93 -10.64 10.22 -3.38
N GLU A 94 -11.12 10.69 -2.22
CA GLU A 94 -10.24 11.28 -1.22
C GLU A 94 -9.37 10.22 -0.53
N VAL A 95 -9.90 9.01 -0.34
CA VAL A 95 -9.14 7.88 0.19
C VAL A 95 -8.05 7.47 -0.80
N LEU A 96 -8.35 7.48 -2.10
CA LEU A 96 -7.39 7.24 -3.18
C LEU A 96 -6.24 8.25 -3.14
N ASP A 97 -6.53 9.55 -3.10
CA ASP A 97 -5.51 10.61 -3.07
C ASP A 97 -4.61 10.53 -1.84
N GLU A 98 -5.13 10.09 -0.70
CA GLU A 98 -4.33 9.83 0.49
C GLU A 98 -3.45 8.61 0.35
N ALA A 99 -3.97 7.53 -0.23
CA ALA A 99 -3.19 6.32 -0.48
C ALA A 99 -2.01 6.60 -1.41
N VAL A 100 -2.23 7.35 -2.50
CA VAL A 100 -1.16 7.77 -3.42
C VAL A 100 -0.08 8.55 -2.67
N ARG A 101 -0.47 9.57 -1.90
CA ARG A 101 0.48 10.38 -1.11
C ARG A 101 1.25 9.55 -0.09
N LEU A 102 0.63 8.56 0.56
CA LEU A 102 1.31 7.68 1.50
C LEU A 102 2.38 6.83 0.82
N VAL A 103 2.07 6.26 -0.36
CA VAL A 103 3.03 5.47 -1.14
C VAL A 103 4.21 6.35 -1.55
N GLU A 104 3.98 7.54 -2.07
CA GLU A 104 5.05 8.47 -2.47
C GLU A 104 5.94 8.90 -1.29
N GLN A 105 5.34 9.18 -0.13
CA GLN A 105 6.10 9.52 1.07
C GLN A 105 6.95 8.36 1.59
N ALA A 106 6.37 7.15 1.63
CA ALA A 106 7.09 5.94 2.00
C ALA A 106 8.23 5.67 1.02
N GLU A 107 7.99 5.84 -0.28
CA GLU A 107 8.99 5.71 -1.33
C GLU A 107 10.16 6.69 -1.12
N ILE A 108 9.86 7.96 -0.82
CA ILE A 108 10.89 8.98 -0.53
C ILE A 108 11.72 8.59 0.71
N ARG A 109 11.07 8.18 1.80
CA ARG A 109 11.76 7.79 3.05
C ARG A 109 12.62 6.55 2.86
N ALA A 110 12.09 5.54 2.16
CA ALA A 110 12.76 4.27 1.94
C ALA A 110 13.95 4.37 0.98
N MET A 111 13.99 5.38 0.12
CA MET A 111 14.94 5.43 -1.00
C MET A 111 15.87 6.64 -1.05
N ARG A 112 15.72 7.61 -0.13
CA ARG A 112 16.74 8.64 0.16
C ARG A 112 17.84 8.11 1.07
#